data_AF-A0A0R3LF67-F1
#
_entry.id   AF-A0A0R3LF67-F1
#
_cell.length_a   1.000
_cell.length_b   1.000
_cell.length_c   1.000
_cell.angle_alpha   90.00
_cell.angle_beta   90.00
_cell.angle_gamma   90.00
#
_symmetry.space_group_name_H-M   'P 1'
#
loop_
_entity.id
_entity.type
_entity.pdbx_description
1 polymer ?
#
loop_
_entity_poly.entity_id
_entity_poly.type
_entity_poly.pdbx_seq_one_letter_code
_entity_poly.pdbx_strand_id
1 'polypeptide(L)' 'MNILPVDRALSLYGTLANRSETKGARERLSRHLMELYLGGEKDEHRLTVHGLSYLHELDRAIDSRN' A
#
# COMPACT_ATOMS: atom_id res chain seq x y z
N MET A 1 -19.39 -1.97 5.13
CA MET A 1 -18.60 -1.19 4.14
C MET A 1 -17.36 -2.01 3.81
N ASN A 2 -17.25 -2.55 2.58
CA ASN A 2 -16.04 -3.25 2.13
C ASN A 2 -14.98 -2.20 1.82
N ILE A 3 -14.12 -1.89 2.79
CA ILE A 3 -12.99 -0.99 2.61
C ILE A 3 -12.02 -1.72 1.67
N LEU A 4 -11.68 -1.10 0.54
CA LEU A 4 -10.73 -1.68 -0.40
C LEU A 4 -9.40 -1.95 0.33
N PRO A 5 -8.71 -3.07 0.04
CA PRO A 5 -7.44 -3.41 0.69
C PRO A 5 -6.39 -2.30 0.51
N VAL A 6 -6.47 -1.56 -0.61
CA VAL A 6 -5.65 -0.36 -0.84
C VAL A 6 -5.89 0.71 0.23
N ASP A 7 -7.13 1.05 0.52
CA ASP A 7 -7.53 2.13 1.43
C ASP A 7 -7.23 1.74 2.88
N ARG A 8 -7.43 0.46 3.21
CA ARG A 8 -7.06 -0.13 4.50
C ARG A 8 -5.55 -0.08 4.72
N ALA A 9 -4.74 -0.57 3.78
CA ALA A 9 -3.28 -0.57 3.90
C ALA A 9 -2.73 0.85 4.03
N LEU A 10 -3.30 1.79 3.27
CA LEU A 10 -2.84 3.16 3.23
C LEU A 10 -3.21 3.95 4.50
N SER A 11 -4.41 3.73 5.04
CA SER A 11 -4.81 4.27 6.36
C SER A 11 -3.94 3.73 7.50
N LEU A 12 -3.69 2.42 7.51
CA LEU A 12 -2.80 1.78 8.48
C LEU A 12 -1.38 2.33 8.38
N TYR A 13 -0.86 2.46 7.17
CA TYR A 13 0.49 2.97 6.96
C TYR A 13 0.61 4.44 7.37
N GLY A 14 -0.36 5.29 7.02
CA GLY A 14 -0.38 6.69 7.47
C GLY A 14 -0.40 6.81 9.00
N THR A 15 -1.14 5.92 9.67
CA THR A 15 -1.20 5.87 11.13
C THR A 15 0.12 5.40 11.74
N LEU A 16 0.70 4.31 11.23
CA LEU A 16 1.92 3.70 11.76
C LEU A 16 3.14 4.58 11.53
N ALA A 17 3.22 5.19 10.35
CA ALA A 17 4.39 5.92 9.93
C ALA A 17 4.30 7.42 10.29
N ASN A 18 3.14 7.89 10.77
CA ASN A 18 2.85 9.29 11.09
C ASN A 18 3.22 10.24 9.94
N ARG A 19 3.02 9.78 8.70
CA ARG A 19 3.32 10.52 7.47
C ARG A 19 2.05 10.67 6.67
N SER A 20 1.85 11.84 6.07
CA SER A 20 0.79 12.04 5.09
C SER A 20 1.06 11.16 3.87
N GLU A 21 -0.01 10.66 3.25
CA GLU A 21 0.06 9.86 2.02
C GLU A 21 1.02 10.51 1.02
N THR A 22 2.10 9.81 0.68
CA THR A 22 3.05 10.34 -0.29
C THR A 22 2.36 10.47 -1.65
N LYS A 23 2.53 11.61 -2.32
CA LYS A 23 1.83 11.90 -3.57
C LYS A 23 2.09 10.79 -4.61
N GLY A 24 1.03 10.11 -5.04
CA GLY A 24 1.11 8.97 -5.97
C GLY A 24 1.34 7.59 -5.33
N ALA A 25 1.50 7.50 -4.00
CA ALA A 25 1.59 6.23 -3.28
C ALA A 25 0.32 5.39 -3.45
N ARG A 26 -0.86 6.03 -3.42
CA ARG A 26 -2.14 5.37 -3.64
C ARG A 26 -2.26 4.71 -5.01
N GLU A 27 -1.89 5.40 -6.09
CA GLU A 27 -1.96 4.85 -7.45
C GLU A 27 -0.98 3.68 -7.63
N ARG A 28 0.24 3.82 -7.12
CA ARG A 28 1.25 2.77 -7.15
C ARG A 28 0.83 1.54 -6.35
N LEU A 29 0.31 1.76 -5.14
CA LEU A 29 -0.20 0.69 -4.29
C LEU A 29 -1.40 0.00 -4.94
N SER A 30 -2.34 0.76 -5.50
CA SER A 30 -3.51 0.22 -6.19
C SER A 30 -3.09 -0.70 -7.35
N ARG A 31 -2.14 -0.26 -8.18
CA ARG A 31 -1.60 -1.08 -9.28
C ARG A 31 -0.93 -2.34 -8.76
N HIS A 32 -0.12 -2.24 -7.70
CA HIS A 32 0.57 -3.39 -7.12
C HIS A 32 -0.40 -4.44 -6.56
N LEU A 33 -1.42 -4.01 -5.82
CA LEU A 33 -2.45 -4.91 -5.29
C LEU A 33 -3.32 -5.51 -6.40
N MET A 34 -3.57 -4.76 -7.47
CA MET A 34 -4.32 -5.26 -8.61
C MET A 34 -3.55 -6.37 -9.35
N GLU A 35 -2.23 -6.25 -9.50
CA GLU A 35 -1.39 -7.31 -10.07
C GLU A 35 -1.46 -8.60 -9.23
N LEU A 36 -1.38 -8.49 -7.90
CA LEU A 36 -1.53 -9.63 -6.98
C LEU A 36 -2.92 -10.27 -7.08
N TYR A 37 -3.97 -9.42 -7.15
CA TYR A 37 -5.35 -9.87 -7.31
C TYR A 37 -5.56 -10.63 -8.62
N LEU A 38 -5.02 -10.12 -9.72
CA LEU A 38 -5.03 -10.77 -11.03
C LEU A 38 -4.20 -12.06 -11.03
N GLY A 39 -3.12 -12.10 -10.24
CA GLY A 39 -2.30 -13.30 -10.00
C GLY A 39 -2.99 -14.38 -9.17
N GLY A 40 -4.21 -14.14 -8.68
CA GLY A 40 -5.01 -15.10 -7.92
C GLY A 40 -5.00 -14.87 -6.41
N GLU A 41 -4.26 -13.88 -5.91
CA GLU A 41 -4.26 -13.52 -4.50
C GLU A 41 -5.46 -12.64 -4.15
N LYS A 42 -6.50 -13.26 -3.61
CA LYS A 42 -7.75 -12.57 -3.21
C LYS A 42 -7.89 -12.40 -1.71
N ASP A 43 -6.92 -12.89 -0.95
CA ASP A 43 -6.93 -12.80 0.50
C ASP A 43 -6.65 -11.35 0.93
N GLU A 44 -7.64 -10.73 1.57
CA GLU A 44 -7.57 -9.32 1.99
C GLU A 44 -6.40 -9.07 2.95
N HIS A 45 -6.08 -10.03 3.82
CA HIS A 45 -5.01 -9.87 4.80
C HIS A 45 -3.65 -9.92 4.09
N ARG A 46 -3.44 -10.87 3.18
CA ARG A 46 -2.23 -10.94 2.35
C ARG A 46 -2.06 -9.68 1.50
N LEU A 47 -3.10 -9.24 0.81
CA LEU A 47 -3.07 -8.00 0.05
C LEU A 47 -2.72 -6.80 0.94
N THR A 48 -3.26 -6.73 2.16
CA THR A 48 -2.92 -5.66 3.10
C THR A 48 -1.46 -5.73 3.53
N VAL A 49 -0.92 -6.91 3.85
CA VAL A 49 0.49 -7.12 4.23
C VAL A 49 1.43 -6.75 3.08
N HIS A 50 1.15 -7.23 1.86
CA HIS A 50 1.89 -6.86 0.67
C HIS A 50 1.84 -5.34 0.44
N GLY A 51 0.68 -4.73 0.66
CA GLY A 51 0.51 -3.29 0.56
C GLY A 51 1.33 -2.49 1.57
N LEU A 52 1.38 -2.93 2.83
CA LEU A 52 2.18 -2.29 3.88
C LEU A 52 3.67 -2.38 3.58
N SER A 53 4.17 -3.56 3.17
CA SER A 53 5.56 -3.73 2.76
C SER A 53 5.90 -2.83 1.57
N TYR A 54 5.04 -2.79 0.54
CA TYR A 54 5.24 -1.94 -0.63
C TYR A 54 5.29 -0.45 -0.27
N LEU A 55 4.41 0.03 0.60
CA LEU A 55 4.41 1.42 1.07
C LEU A 55 5.68 1.76 1.84
N HIS A 56 6.18 0.85 2.67
CA HIS A 56 7.43 1.02 3.40
C HIS A 56 8.64 1.12 2.45
N GLU A 57 8.72 0.26 1.44
CA GLU A 57 9.78 0.32 0.42
C GLU A 57 9.68 1.58 -0.45
N LEU A 58 8.47 1.96 -0.86
CA LEU A 58 8.22 3.17 -1.63
C LEU A 58 8.69 4.41 -0.88
N ASP A 59 8.35 4.51 0.39
CA ASP A 59 8.76 5.61 1.24
C ASP A 59 10.28 5.67 1.42
N ARG A 60 10.91 4.54 1.70
CA ARG A 60 12.37 4.44 1.82
C ARG A 60 13.08 4.82 0.51
N ALA A 61 12.50 4.50 -0.64
CA ALA A 61 13.02 4.89 -1.95
C ALA A 61 12.85 6.40 -2.24
N ILE A 62 11.84 7.05 -1.65
CA ILE A 62 11.61 8.50 -1.77
C ILE A 62 12.55 9.25 -0.83
N ASP A 63 12.70 8.78 0.41
CA ASP A 63 13.63 9.33 1.41
C ASP A 63 15.09 9.26 0.92
N SER A 64 15.50 8.11 0.37
CA SER A 64 16.86 7.93 -0.18
C SER A 64 17.19 8.82 -1.40
N ARG A 65 16.19 9.47 -2.02
CA ARG A 65 16.39 10.39 -3.16
C ARG A 65 16.47 11.86 -2.73
N ASN A 66 16.21 12.17 -1.48
CA ASN A 66 16.32 13.52 -0.92
C ASN A 66 17.63 13.70 -0.15
#